data_AF-A0A7C5CK58-F1
#
_entry.id   AF-A0A7C5CK58-F1
#
_cell.length_a   1.000
_cell.length_b   1.000
_cell.length_c   1.000
_cell.angle_alpha   90.00
_cell.angle_beta   90.00
_cell.angle_gamma   90.00
#
_symmetry.space_group_name_H-M   'P 1'
#
loop_
_entity.id
_entity.type
_entity.pdbx_description
1 polymer ?
#
loop_
_entity_poly.entity_id
_entity_poly.type
_entity_poly.pdbx_seq_one_letter_code
_entity_poly.pdbx_strand_id
1 'polypeptide(L)'
;MSIKFNFFKAKAGDSILVSTNNTNILIDGGYGTTYKNEIKPKIEQLDKLDLVVLTHTDEDHICGLIEMLNKHKKDRKKINELWFNSTEGVRVRKSGINKVSSGNGILLQYLIKKWNIPHSDNIFLSDKYQKSYSFN
;
A
#
# COMPACT_ATOMS: atom_id res chain seq x y z
N MET A 1 -12.35 22.67 -10.97
CA MET A 1 -12.09 21.35 -10.36
C MET A 1 -11.00 21.56 -9.31
N SER A 2 -11.29 21.26 -8.04
CA SER A 2 -10.31 21.39 -6.95
C SER A 2 -9.64 20.05 -6.69
N ILE A 3 -8.35 20.08 -6.38
CA ILE A 3 -7.58 18.94 -5.88
C ILE A 3 -7.21 19.26 -4.44
N LYS A 4 -7.50 18.33 -3.53
CA LYS A 4 -7.18 18.45 -2.11
C LYS A 4 -6.15 17.41 -1.73
N PHE A 5 -5.14 17.85 -1.01
CA PHE A 5 -4.12 16.99 -0.42
C PHE A 5 -4.29 17.01 1.11
N ASN A 6 -4.42 15.83 1.71
CA ASN A 6 -4.33 15.65 3.15
C ASN A 6 -3.04 14.88 3.45
N PHE A 7 -2.05 15.59 3.99
CA PHE A 7 -0.81 14.99 4.50
C PHE A 7 -1.06 14.58 5.96
N PHE A 8 -1.03 13.28 6.24
CA PHE A 8 -1.29 12.77 7.57
C PHE A 8 -0.07 12.90 8.47
N LYS A 9 -0.29 13.09 9.78
CA LYS A 9 0.79 13.15 10.76
C LYS A 9 1.32 11.74 11.04
N ALA A 10 2.12 11.23 10.11
CA ALA A 10 2.61 9.84 10.13
C ALA A 10 3.69 9.57 11.19
N LYS A 11 4.19 10.61 11.87
CA LYS A 11 5.35 10.62 12.78
C LYS A 11 6.69 10.44 12.05
N ALA A 12 6.82 9.40 11.22
CA ALA A 12 7.88 9.20 10.24
C ALA A 12 7.27 8.63 8.95
N GLY A 13 8.03 8.65 7.86
CA GLY A 13 7.54 8.28 6.54
C GLY A 13 6.44 9.20 6.03
N ASP A 14 5.70 8.72 5.03
CA ASP A 14 4.66 9.47 4.35
C ASP A 14 3.31 8.78 4.42
N SER A 15 2.24 9.57 4.41
CA SER A 15 0.89 9.10 4.06
C SER A 15 0.07 10.29 3.58
N ILE A 16 -0.46 10.17 2.37
CA ILE A 16 -1.10 11.28 1.65
C ILE A 16 -2.40 10.80 1.04
N LEU A 17 -3.51 11.45 1.39
CA LEU A 17 -4.78 11.27 0.68
C LEU A 17 -4.97 12.43 -0.31
N VAL A 18 -5.00 12.10 -1.59
CA VAL A 18 -5.31 13.01 -2.70
C VAL A 18 -6.78 12.80 -3.09
N SER A 19 -7.56 13.87 -3.03
CA SER A 19 -8.99 13.83 -3.34
C SER A 19 -9.38 14.88 -4.37
N THR A 20 -10.20 14.48 -5.33
CA THR A 20 -11.02 15.35 -6.17
C THR A 20 -12.49 15.15 -5.82
N ASN A 21 -13.43 15.68 -6.61
CA ASN A 21 -14.86 15.44 -6.39
C ASN A 21 -15.24 13.95 -6.46
N ASN A 22 -14.59 13.18 -7.35
CA ASN A 22 -15.00 11.81 -7.68
C ASN A 22 -13.86 10.78 -7.57
N THR A 23 -12.66 11.22 -7.19
CA THR A 23 -11.46 10.37 -7.16
C THR A 23 -10.74 10.51 -5.83
N ASN A 24 -10.44 9.39 -5.18
CA ASN A 24 -9.64 9.35 -3.96
C ASN A 24 -8.45 8.41 -4.13
N ILE A 25 -7.25 8.92 -3.88
CA ILE A 25 -6.00 8.17 -3.96
C ILE A 25 -5.30 8.24 -2.62
N LEU A 26 -5.02 7.08 -2.01
CA LEU A 26 -4.17 6.98 -0.84
C LEU A 26 -2.76 6.59 -1.27
N ILE A 27 -1.75 7.38 -0.93
CA ILE A 27 -0.34 7.09 -1.15
C ILE A 27 0.28 6.84 0.22
N ASP A 28 0.79 5.63 0.43
CA ASP A 28 1.35 5.11 1.68
C ASP A 28 0.39 5.13 2.89
N GLY A 29 0.65 4.23 3.85
CA GLY A 29 -0.19 4.04 5.03
C GLY A 29 0.38 4.62 6.32
N GLY A 30 1.62 5.10 6.33
CA GLY A 30 2.30 5.41 7.59
C GLY A 30 2.56 4.15 8.43
N TYR A 31 2.82 4.35 9.72
CA TYR A 31 2.70 3.30 10.73
C TYR A 31 1.25 2.82 10.93
N GLY A 32 1.08 1.66 11.57
CA GLY A 32 -0.25 1.15 11.95
C GLY A 32 -1.04 2.11 12.86
N THR A 33 -0.36 2.93 13.67
CA THR A 33 -1.01 3.99 14.47
C THR A 33 -1.51 5.15 13.61
N THR A 34 -0.79 5.49 12.54
CA THR A 34 -1.20 6.52 11.57
C THR A 34 -2.53 6.14 10.95
N TYR A 35 -2.70 4.87 10.55
CA TYR A 35 -3.98 4.40 10.03
C TYR A 35 -5.13 4.65 11.00
N LYS A 36 -5.00 4.23 12.26
CA LYS A 36 -6.07 4.32 13.25
C LYS A 36 -6.48 5.75 13.57
N ASN A 37 -5.49 6.61 13.75
CA ASN A 37 -5.70 7.94 14.33
C ASN A 37 -6.01 8.98 13.25
N GLU A 38 -5.41 8.86 12.07
CA GLU A 38 -5.42 9.92 11.05
C GLU A 38 -6.18 9.49 9.79
N ILE A 39 -5.87 8.29 9.26
CA ILE A 39 -6.37 7.86 7.94
C ILE A 39 -7.80 7.33 8.04
N LYS A 40 -8.07 6.44 9.00
CA LYS A 40 -9.37 5.76 9.15
C LYS A 40 -10.56 6.74 9.24
N PRO A 41 -10.50 7.82 10.05
CA PRO A 41 -11.60 8.79 10.09
C PRO A 41 -11.89 9.45 8.73
N LYS A 42 -10.87 9.59 7.86
CA LYS A 42 -11.07 10.10 6.49
C LYS A 42 -11.63 9.04 5.57
N ILE A 43 -11.07 7.83 5.56
CA ILE A 43 -11.54 6.73 4.72
C ILE A 43 -12.99 6.37 5.04
N GLU A 44 -13.40 6.41 6.31
CA GLU A 44 -14.78 6.11 6.72
C GLU A 44 -15.81 7.02 6.03
N GLN A 45 -15.44 8.26 5.70
CA GLN A 45 -16.28 9.26 5.03
C GLN A 45 -16.33 9.11 3.50
N LEU A 46 -15.45 8.29 2.92
CA LEU A 46 -15.37 8.07 1.47
C LEU A 46 -16.20 6.85 1.08
N ASP A 47 -16.81 6.88 -0.10
CA ASP A 47 -17.47 5.69 -0.68
C ASP A 47 -16.43 4.67 -1.17
N LYS A 48 -15.35 5.17 -1.78
CA LYS A 48 -14.29 4.38 -2.39
C LYS A 48 -12.92 5.06 -2.31
N LEU A 49 -11.89 4.23 -2.38
CA LEU A 49 -10.52 4.58 -2.74
C LEU A 49 -10.30 4.06 -4.16
N ASP A 50 -10.22 4.98 -5.12
CA ASP A 50 -10.00 4.63 -6.52
C ASP A 50 -8.64 3.98 -6.73
N LEU A 51 -7.64 4.41 -5.96
CA LEU A 51 -6.31 3.84 -5.99
C LEU A 51 -5.64 3.90 -4.62
N VAL A 52 -4.95 2.83 -4.24
CA VAL A 52 -3.97 2.82 -3.15
C VAL A 52 -2.60 2.58 -3.76
N VAL A 53 -1.61 3.40 -3.44
CA VAL A 53 -0.22 3.24 -3.89
C VAL A 53 0.67 3.01 -2.69
N LEU A 54 1.50 1.97 -2.72
CA LEU A 54 2.60 1.80 -1.78
C LEU A 54 3.92 2.10 -2.49
N THR A 55 4.65 3.09 -1.99
CA THR A 55 5.92 3.53 -2.59
C THR A 55 7.05 2.53 -2.33
N HIS A 56 7.15 2.02 -1.10
CA HIS A 56 8.13 1.02 -0.67
C HIS A 56 7.71 0.34 0.66
N THR A 57 8.46 -0.67 1.11
CA THR A 57 8.05 -1.58 2.20
C THR A 57 8.58 -1.22 3.58
N ASP A 58 9.14 -0.03 3.77
CA ASP A 58 9.62 0.40 5.08
C ASP A 58 8.45 0.61 6.04
N GLU A 59 8.69 0.36 7.33
CA GLU A 59 7.61 0.21 8.33
C GLU A 59 6.73 1.45 8.45
N ASP A 60 7.34 2.62 8.31
CA ASP A 60 6.72 3.93 8.34
C ASP A 60 5.93 4.28 7.07
N HIS A 61 5.89 3.38 6.09
CA HIS A 61 5.02 3.49 4.90
C HIS A 61 4.00 2.35 4.82
N ILE A 62 4.43 1.10 5.07
CA ILE A 62 3.61 -0.10 4.82
C ILE A 62 2.66 -0.47 5.97
N CYS A 63 3.02 -0.21 7.23
CA CYS A 63 2.34 -0.82 8.37
C CYS A 63 0.88 -0.36 8.50
N GLY A 64 0.55 0.87 8.09
CA GLY A 64 -0.83 1.35 8.06
C GLY A 64 -1.69 0.64 7.03
N LEU A 65 -1.13 0.27 5.86
CA LEU A 65 -1.84 -0.53 4.87
C LEU A 65 -2.06 -1.96 5.37
N ILE A 66 -1.07 -2.56 6.03
CA ILE A 66 -1.23 -3.87 6.69
C ILE A 66 -2.34 -3.81 7.75
N GLU A 67 -2.37 -2.76 8.58
CA GLU A 67 -3.42 -2.57 9.58
C GLU A 67 -4.81 -2.50 8.91
N MET A 68 -4.95 -1.66 7.87
CA MET A 68 -6.17 -1.54 7.06
C MET A 68 -6.64 -2.89 6.51
N LEU A 69 -5.77 -3.57 5.77
CA LEU A 69 -6.12 -4.80 5.06
C LEU A 69 -6.38 -5.96 6.03
N ASN A 70 -5.65 -6.04 7.14
CA ASN A 70 -5.76 -7.16 8.07
C ASN A 70 -6.97 -7.01 9.02
N LYS A 71 -7.21 -5.80 9.56
CA LYS A 71 -8.17 -5.61 10.66
C LYS A 71 -9.44 -4.85 10.28
N HIS A 72 -9.45 -4.12 9.16
CA HIS A 72 -10.54 -3.21 8.83
C HIS A 72 -11.29 -3.64 7.55
N LYS A 73 -12.13 -4.68 7.68
CA LYS A 73 -12.88 -5.26 6.54
C LYS A 73 -13.70 -4.25 5.75
N LYS A 74 -14.35 -3.27 6.41
CA LYS A 74 -15.16 -2.25 5.73
C LYS A 74 -14.30 -1.34 4.86
N ASP A 75 -13.16 -0.90 5.40
CA ASP A 75 -12.26 0.03 4.73
C ASP A 75 -11.51 -0.64 3.58
N ARG A 76 -11.01 -1.87 3.79
CA ARG A 76 -10.39 -2.68 2.73
C ARG A 76 -11.32 -2.88 1.52
N LYS A 77 -12.62 -3.05 1.76
CA LYS A 77 -13.61 -3.23 0.68
C LYS A 77 -13.84 -1.98 -0.18
N LYS A 78 -13.35 -0.80 0.25
CA LYS A 78 -13.43 0.44 -0.51
C LYS A 78 -12.34 0.56 -1.58
N ILE A 79 -11.34 -0.32 -1.57
CA ILE A 79 -10.19 -0.27 -2.49
C ILE A 79 -10.61 -0.83 -3.84
N ASN A 80 -10.58 0.02 -4.87
CA ASN A 80 -10.82 -0.40 -6.24
C ASN A 80 -9.59 -1.00 -6.90
N GLU A 81 -8.41 -0.46 -6.63
CA GLU A 81 -7.13 -0.92 -7.18
C GLU A 81 -6.00 -0.61 -6.17
N LEU A 82 -5.01 -1.50 -6.07
CA LEU A 82 -3.82 -1.31 -5.25
C LEU A 82 -2.54 -1.52 -6.08
N TRP A 83 -1.67 -0.52 -6.07
CA TRP A 83 -0.38 -0.55 -6.73
C TRP A 83 0.73 -0.81 -5.73
N PHE A 84 1.41 -1.94 -5.91
CA PHE A 84 2.51 -2.36 -5.07
C PHE A 84 3.45 -3.28 -5.86
N ASN A 85 4.63 -2.77 -6.19
CA ASN A 85 5.69 -3.59 -6.78
C ASN A 85 6.25 -4.53 -5.72
N SER A 86 5.66 -5.72 -5.64
CA SER A 86 6.03 -6.73 -4.67
C SER A 86 7.32 -7.45 -5.09
N THR A 87 7.88 -8.25 -4.18
CA THR A 87 9.05 -9.10 -4.46
C THR A 87 8.67 -10.40 -5.19
N GLU A 88 7.49 -10.46 -5.81
CA GLU A 88 7.04 -11.64 -6.54
C GLU A 88 8.03 -11.98 -7.68
N GLY A 89 8.53 -13.22 -7.67
CA GLY A 89 9.62 -13.67 -8.55
C GLY A 89 11.04 -13.50 -7.99
N VAL A 90 11.24 -12.71 -6.93
CA VAL A 90 12.53 -12.61 -6.24
C VAL A 90 12.63 -13.75 -5.22
N ARG A 91 13.61 -14.65 -5.38
CA ARG A 91 13.95 -15.66 -4.37
C ARG A 91 14.48 -14.96 -3.11
N VAL A 92 13.59 -14.63 -2.17
CA VAL A 92 14.00 -14.14 -0.85
C VAL A 92 14.70 -15.29 -0.14
N ARG A 93 16.01 -15.18 0.05
CA ARG A 93 16.78 -16.14 0.88
C ARG A 93 16.12 -16.24 2.26
N LYS A 94 16.06 -17.42 2.87
CA LYS A 94 15.49 -17.62 4.23
C LYS A 94 16.01 -16.61 5.27
N SER A 95 17.25 -16.13 5.13
CA SER A 95 17.84 -15.08 5.98
C SER A 95 17.22 -13.69 5.80
N GLY A 96 16.61 -13.40 4.65
CA GLY A 96 15.92 -12.15 4.33
C GLY A 96 14.47 -12.10 4.82
N ILE A 97 13.85 -13.26 5.09
CA ILE A 97 12.50 -13.35 5.70
C ILE A 97 12.51 -12.77 7.12
N ASN A 98 13.64 -12.88 7.82
CA ASN A 98 13.83 -12.33 9.16
C ASN A 98 14.11 -10.82 9.17
N LYS A 99 14.18 -10.15 8.01
CA LYS A 99 14.22 -8.69 7.93
C LYS A 99 12.80 -8.15 7.92
N VAL A 100 12.49 -7.24 8.83
CA VAL A 100 11.12 -6.74 9.05
C VAL A 100 10.49 -6.16 7.78
N SER A 101 11.28 -5.40 6.98
CA SER A 101 10.83 -4.83 5.70
C SER A 101 10.40 -5.92 4.67
N SER A 102 11.19 -6.98 4.49
CA SER A 102 10.83 -8.10 3.61
C SER A 102 9.59 -8.86 4.11
N GLY A 103 9.49 -9.05 5.43
CA GLY A 103 8.35 -9.72 6.06
C GLY A 103 7.03 -8.96 5.86
N ASN A 104 7.06 -7.63 6.00
CA ASN A 104 5.90 -6.78 5.79
C ASN A 104 5.45 -6.77 4.32
N GLY A 105 6.39 -6.71 3.37
CA GLY A 105 6.06 -6.82 1.94
C GLY A 105 5.39 -8.15 1.59
N ILE A 106 5.92 -9.26 2.09
CA ILE A 106 5.34 -10.61 1.91
C ILE A 106 3.94 -10.67 2.56
N LEU A 107 3.78 -10.12 3.76
CA LEU A 107 2.51 -10.10 4.46
C LEU A 107 1.45 -9.27 3.70
N LEU A 108 1.82 -8.10 3.19
CA LEU A 108 0.90 -7.28 2.40
C LEU A 108 0.48 -8.02 1.12
N GLN A 109 1.43 -8.63 0.39
CA GLN A 109 1.13 -9.43 -0.80
C GLN A 109 0.17 -10.59 -0.47
N TYR A 110 0.41 -11.29 0.64
CA TYR A 110 -0.49 -12.34 1.13
C TYR A 110 -1.89 -11.80 1.42
N LEU A 111 -2.02 -10.64 2.07
CA LEU A 111 -3.30 -10.02 2.37
C LEU A 111 -4.05 -9.58 1.11
N ILE A 112 -3.36 -8.99 0.14
CA ILE A 112 -3.92 -8.59 -1.16
C ILE A 112 -4.55 -9.81 -1.85
N LYS A 113 -3.78 -10.91 -1.98
CA LYS A 113 -4.25 -12.17 -2.58
C LYS A 113 -5.37 -12.82 -1.77
N LYS A 114 -5.21 -12.94 -0.45
CA LYS A 114 -6.20 -13.53 0.47
C LYS A 114 -7.57 -12.87 0.35
N TRP A 115 -7.59 -11.55 0.18
CA TRP A 115 -8.82 -10.77 0.12
C TRP A 115 -9.28 -10.46 -1.31
N ASN A 116 -8.59 -10.99 -2.32
CA ASN A 116 -8.88 -10.78 -3.74
C ASN A 116 -9.03 -9.29 -4.08
N ILE A 117 -8.12 -8.48 -3.56
CA ILE A 117 -8.07 -7.03 -3.85
C ILE A 117 -7.48 -6.88 -5.26
N PRO A 118 -8.14 -6.14 -6.17
CA PRO A 118 -7.57 -5.81 -7.48
C PRO A 118 -6.24 -5.07 -7.28
N HIS A 119 -5.18 -5.51 -7.97
CA HIS A 119 -3.85 -4.96 -7.79
C HIS A 119 -2.97 -5.10 -9.03
N SER A 120 -1.96 -4.23 -9.08
CA SER A 120 -0.90 -4.21 -10.08
C SER A 120 0.47 -4.22 -9.39
N ASP A 121 1.34 -5.13 -9.80
CA ASP A 121 2.66 -5.39 -9.18
C ASP A 121 3.84 -5.34 -10.17
N ASN A 122 3.57 -5.06 -11.45
CA ASN A 122 4.55 -4.94 -12.52
C ASN A 122 4.60 -3.49 -13.06
N ILE A 123 4.69 -2.52 -12.14
CA ILE A 123 4.67 -1.09 -12.48
C ILE A 123 6.08 -0.66 -12.86
N PHE A 124 6.43 -0.83 -14.14
CA PHE A 124 7.73 -0.46 -14.70
C PHE A 124 7.61 0.72 -15.67
N LEU A 125 8.70 1.49 -15.81
CA LEU A 125 8.78 2.59 -16.78
C LEU A 125 8.79 2.08 -18.24
N SER A 126 9.24 0.85 -18.48
CA SER A 126 9.18 0.17 -19.78
C SER A 126 9.52 -1.32 -19.66
N ASP A 127 9.13 -2.12 -20.67
CA ASP A 127 9.42 -3.56 -20.78
C ASP A 127 10.92 -3.90 -20.67
N LYS A 128 11.81 -2.92 -20.93
CA LYS A 128 13.26 -3.07 -20.81
C LYS A 128 13.71 -3.41 -19.38
N TYR A 129 13.00 -2.93 -18.36
CA TYR A 129 13.35 -3.14 -16.95
C TYR A 129 12.82 -4.45 -16.36
N GLN A 130 11.97 -5.18 -17.09
CA GLN A 130 11.43 -6.46 -16.63
C GLN A 130 12.49 -7.58 -16.70
N LYS A 131 13.48 -7.47 -17.60
CA LYS A 131 14.51 -8.51 -17.84
C LYS A 131 15.69 -8.49 -16.86
N SER A 132 15.88 -7.43 -16.07
CA SER A 132 17.07 -7.28 -15.22
C SER A 132 17.00 -7.99 -13.86
N TYR A 133 15.86 -8.59 -13.51
CA TYR A 133 15.67 -9.28 -12.21
C TYR A 133 15.66 -10.82 -12.32
N SER A 134 16.21 -11.39 -13.39
CA SER A 134 16.51 -12.82 -13.46
C SER A 134 17.76 -13.12 -12.63
N PHE A 135 17.58 -13.41 -11.34
CA PHE A 135 18.68 -13.89 -10.49
C PHE A 135 18.94 -15.37 -10.82
N ASN A 136 20.09 -15.65 -11.43
CA ASN A 136 20.65 -17.01 -11.58
C ASN A 136 20.88 -17.66 -10.21
#